data_AF-A0A3Q1K0T0-F1
#
_entry.id   AF-A0A3Q1K0T0-F1
#
_cell.length_a   1.000
_cell.length_b   1.000
_cell.length_c   1.000
_cell.angle_alpha   90.00
_cell.angle_beta   90.00
_cell.angle_gamma   90.00
#
_symmetry.space_group_name_H-M   'P 1'
#
loop_
_entity.id
_entity.type
_entity.pdbx_description
1 polymer ?
#
loop_
_entity_poly.entity_id
_entity_poly.type
_entity_poly.pdbx_seq_one_letter_code
_entity_poly.pdbx_strand_id
1 'polypeptide(L)'
;MSVNYAAGLSPYANKGVCGLPEVFDSPEEVRAKVETLAQLIKESQYMVVHSGAGISTSVGIPDFRGPKGVWTLEEKGELPHFDTTFEDARPSLTHMALLGLQRAGYVKYLISQNVDGLHVRSGFPRDILSELHGNMFVEQCEKCGRQYVREKVIGVMGLKPTGRYCDVVRSRGLRACRGKLISTILDWEDSLPVRDLNKADEASRRADLALTLGTSLQIKPSGDLPLLTKRNGGKVVIVNLQPTKHDKHAHICIHSYVDEVMKQLMELLGLDIPKWEGPTVCESSTPTSEHSNDVKPGHDDAILFFIFIVC
;
A
#
# COMPACT_ATOMS: atom_id res chain seq x y z
N MET A 1 -15.80 13.76 14.71
CA MET A 1 -14.83 13.06 15.59
C MET A 1 -14.15 12.01 14.75
N SER A 2 -12.83 12.03 14.63
CA SER A 2 -12.08 10.99 13.92
C SER A 2 -12.36 9.65 14.59
N VAL A 3 -12.72 8.64 13.79
CA VAL A 3 -12.92 7.30 14.30
C VAL A 3 -11.53 6.76 14.65
N ASN A 4 -11.17 6.75 15.94
CA ASN A 4 -9.94 6.15 16.39
C ASN A 4 -10.06 4.63 16.21
N TYR A 5 -9.44 4.07 15.17
CA TYR A 5 -9.44 2.63 14.88
C TYR A 5 -9.10 1.79 16.11
N ALA A 6 -8.08 2.19 16.87
CA ALA A 6 -7.63 1.47 18.04
C ALA A 6 -8.69 1.37 19.15
N ALA A 7 -9.56 2.37 19.28
CA ALA A 7 -10.63 2.36 20.28
C ALA A 7 -11.74 1.34 19.95
N GLY A 8 -11.80 0.86 18.70
CA GLY A 8 -12.75 -0.16 18.26
C GLY A 8 -12.26 -1.60 18.40
N LEU A 9 -10.99 -1.81 18.79
CA LEU A 9 -10.38 -3.12 18.94
C LEU A 9 -10.60 -3.72 20.33
N SER A 10 -10.51 -5.05 20.42
CA SER A 10 -10.48 -5.74 21.69
C SER A 10 -9.21 -5.39 22.49
N PRO A 11 -9.27 -5.39 23.84
CA PRO A 11 -8.07 -5.25 24.67
C PRO A 11 -7.04 -6.34 24.34
N TYR A 12 -5.78 -5.97 24.22
CA TYR A 12 -4.72 -6.92 23.89
C TYR A 12 -3.41 -6.54 24.56
N ALA A 13 -2.84 -7.45 25.36
CA ALA A 13 -1.70 -7.14 26.20
C ALA A 13 -0.39 -6.95 25.41
N ASN A 14 -0.20 -7.69 24.32
CA ASN A 14 1.06 -7.66 23.57
C ASN A 14 0.98 -6.70 22.38
N LYS A 15 1.28 -5.42 22.60
CA LYS A 15 1.35 -4.42 21.52
C LYS A 15 2.68 -4.42 20.77
N GLY A 16 3.66 -5.24 21.17
CA GLY A 16 5.03 -5.23 20.67
C GLY A 16 5.92 -4.22 21.41
N VAL A 17 7.05 -3.86 20.82
CA VAL A 17 7.99 -2.87 21.37
C VAL A 17 7.59 -1.48 20.87
N CYS A 18 7.18 -0.61 21.80
CA CYS A 18 6.70 0.75 21.55
C CYS A 18 7.75 1.79 21.96
N GLY A 19 7.72 2.96 21.31
CA GLY A 19 8.48 4.14 21.74
C GLY A 19 10.00 4.02 21.64
N LEU A 20 10.53 3.15 20.78
CA LEU A 20 11.97 3.09 20.53
C LEU A 20 12.49 4.45 20.05
N PRO A 21 13.74 4.82 20.39
CA PRO A 21 14.36 6.03 19.85
C PRO A 21 14.40 6.00 18.33
N GLU A 22 14.17 7.16 17.73
CA GLU A 22 14.40 7.37 16.30
C GLU A 22 15.90 7.53 16.04
N VAL A 23 16.34 7.04 14.89
CA VAL A 23 17.68 7.19 14.35
C VAL A 23 17.58 8.06 13.10
N PHE A 24 18.59 8.89 12.88
CA PHE A 24 18.68 9.76 11.71
C PHE A 24 20.08 9.61 11.13
N ASP A 25 20.16 9.10 9.90
CA ASP A 25 21.39 9.12 9.11
C ASP A 25 21.74 10.57 8.73
N SER A 26 23.02 10.88 8.50
CA SER A 26 23.41 12.21 8.01
C SER A 26 22.84 12.48 6.60
N PRO A 27 22.66 13.75 6.18
CA PRO A 27 22.20 14.06 4.83
C PRO A 27 23.05 13.42 3.72
N GLU A 28 24.36 13.31 3.93
CA GLU A 28 25.30 12.65 3.00
C GLU A 28 25.10 11.13 2.98
N GLU A 29 24.90 10.52 4.14
CA GLU A 29 24.59 9.09 4.27
C GLU A 29 23.24 8.74 3.62
N VAL A 30 22.21 9.56 3.86
CA VAL A 30 20.90 9.42 3.21
C VAL A 30 21.08 9.47 1.70
N ARG A 31 21.75 10.49 1.16
CA ARG A 31 21.98 10.62 -0.29
C ARG A 31 22.65 9.38 -0.87
N ALA A 32 23.76 8.93 -0.27
CA ALA A 32 24.51 7.76 -0.75
C ALA A 32 23.68 6.46 -0.69
N LYS A 33 22.87 6.28 0.36
CA LYS A 33 21.97 5.14 0.49
C LYS A 33 20.81 5.20 -0.51
N VAL A 34 20.28 6.39 -0.81
CA VAL A 34 19.22 6.59 -1.81
C VAL A 34 19.75 6.39 -3.23
N GLU A 35 20.99 6.79 -3.52
CA GLU A 35 21.69 6.45 -4.79
C GLU A 35 21.82 4.93 -4.95
N THR A 36 22.22 4.23 -3.87
CA THR A 36 22.27 2.76 -3.85
C THR A 36 20.89 2.17 -4.10
N LEU A 37 19.84 2.66 -3.42
CA LEU A 37 18.45 2.23 -3.63
C LEU A 37 18.00 2.44 -5.07
N ALA A 38 18.30 3.59 -5.68
CA ALA A 38 17.96 3.88 -7.07
C ALA A 38 18.62 2.87 -8.02
N GLN A 39 19.87 2.50 -7.78
CA GLN A 39 20.56 1.47 -8.56
C GLN A 39 19.90 0.09 -8.41
N LEU A 40 19.56 -0.31 -7.18
CA LEU A 40 18.86 -1.57 -6.92
C LEU A 40 17.51 -1.65 -7.63
N ILE A 41 16.76 -0.53 -7.67
CA ILE A 41 15.47 -0.45 -8.35
C ILE A 41 15.63 -0.55 -9.87
N LYS A 42 16.67 0.07 -10.45
CA LYS A 42 16.96 -0.04 -11.89
C LYS A 42 17.36 -1.47 -12.31
N GLU A 43 18.05 -2.20 -11.44
CA GLU A 43 18.47 -3.58 -11.69
C GLU A 43 17.35 -4.61 -11.44
N SER A 44 16.46 -4.33 -10.49
CA SER A 44 15.37 -5.22 -10.08
C SER A 44 14.36 -5.44 -11.22
N GLN A 45 14.01 -6.71 -11.45
CA GLN A 45 12.96 -7.10 -12.39
C GLN A 45 11.60 -7.22 -11.70
N TYR A 46 11.59 -7.49 -10.39
CA TYR A 46 10.39 -7.67 -9.62
C TYR A 46 10.51 -7.06 -8.22
N MET A 47 10.31 -5.75 -8.12
CA MET A 47 10.25 -5.07 -6.84
C MET A 47 8.87 -5.19 -6.20
N VAL A 48 8.86 -5.57 -4.92
CA VAL A 48 7.68 -5.56 -4.05
C VAL A 48 7.87 -4.54 -2.94
N VAL A 49 6.84 -3.73 -2.70
CA VAL A 49 6.85 -2.73 -1.63
C VAL A 49 6.02 -3.22 -0.46
N HIS A 50 6.52 -3.01 0.75
CA HIS A 50 5.82 -3.26 2.00
C HIS A 50 5.64 -1.95 2.76
N SER A 51 4.41 -1.51 3.01
CA SER A 51 4.16 -0.26 3.75
C SER A 51 3.53 -0.49 5.12
N GLY A 52 3.85 0.41 6.05
CA GLY A 52 3.18 0.54 7.34
C GLY A 52 2.82 1.98 7.67
N ALA A 53 2.38 2.21 8.90
CA ALA A 53 1.74 3.46 9.30
C ALA A 53 2.67 4.68 9.19
N GLY A 54 3.99 4.47 9.20
CA GLY A 54 4.99 5.54 9.06
C GLY A 54 4.91 6.31 7.73
N ILE A 55 4.28 5.76 6.68
CA ILE A 55 4.07 6.51 5.42
C ILE A 55 2.89 7.49 5.46
N SER A 56 2.09 7.44 6.52
CA SER A 56 0.88 8.26 6.70
C SER A 56 1.05 9.30 7.82
N THR A 57 2.18 9.32 8.53
CA THR A 57 2.43 10.26 9.63
C THR A 57 2.56 11.71 9.17
N SER A 58 3.17 11.95 7.99
CA SER A 58 3.31 13.29 7.42
C SER A 58 1.99 13.94 7.00
N VAL A 59 0.90 13.16 6.95
CA VAL A 59 -0.45 13.64 6.60
C VAL A 59 -1.41 13.63 7.79
N GLY A 60 -0.87 13.56 9.01
CA GLY A 60 -1.65 13.75 10.24
C GLY A 60 -2.31 12.50 10.81
N ILE A 61 -1.99 11.31 10.27
CA ILE A 61 -2.43 10.02 10.82
C ILE A 61 -1.30 9.46 11.69
N PRO A 62 -1.48 9.32 13.02
CA PRO A 62 -0.43 8.79 13.88
C PRO A 62 -0.08 7.35 13.51
N ASP A 63 1.19 6.97 13.72
CA ASP A 63 1.58 5.57 13.65
C ASP A 63 1.15 4.81 14.92
N PHE A 64 1.58 3.56 15.03
CA PHE A 64 1.24 2.72 16.17
C PHE A 64 2.31 2.70 17.28
N ARG A 65 3.59 2.76 16.94
CA ARG A 65 4.71 2.43 17.86
C ARG A 65 5.84 3.46 17.88
N GLY A 66 5.71 4.53 17.10
CA GLY A 66 6.59 5.69 17.13
C GLY A 66 6.58 6.36 18.50
N PRO A 67 7.42 7.39 18.72
CA PRO A 67 7.47 8.12 20.00
C PRO A 67 6.11 8.66 20.47
N LYS A 68 5.23 8.99 19.52
CA LYS A 68 3.85 9.45 19.72
C LYS A 68 2.80 8.51 19.10
N GLY A 69 3.18 7.25 18.87
CA GLY A 69 2.29 6.25 18.28
C GLY A 69 1.13 5.89 19.21
N VAL A 70 0.05 5.36 18.64
CA VAL A 70 -1.17 5.02 19.37
C VAL A 70 -0.91 4.10 20.57
N TRP A 71 -0.13 3.03 20.39
CA TRP A 71 0.19 2.09 21.46
C TRP A 71 1.22 2.66 22.45
N THR A 72 2.17 3.46 21.97
CA THR A 72 3.15 4.15 22.83
C THR A 72 2.47 5.12 23.79
N LEU A 73 1.43 5.83 23.35
CA LEU A 73 0.68 6.76 24.18
C LEU A 73 -0.30 6.01 25.10
N GLU A 74 -0.94 4.95 24.62
CA GLU A 74 -1.78 4.07 25.45
C GLU A 74 -1.00 3.52 26.65
N GLU A 75 0.25 3.06 26.45
CA GLU A 75 1.15 2.59 27.53
C GLU A 75 1.45 3.67 28.59
N LYS A 76 1.32 4.95 28.22
CA LYS A 76 1.51 6.12 29.10
C LYS A 76 0.19 6.64 29.68
N GLY A 77 -0.95 6.05 29.31
CA GLY A 77 -2.28 6.57 29.67
C GLY A 77 -2.66 7.86 28.94
N GLU A 78 -2.02 8.13 27.80
CA GLU A 78 -2.25 9.31 26.96
C GLU A 78 -3.06 8.93 25.71
N LEU A 79 -3.71 9.93 25.09
CA LEU A 79 -4.46 9.74 23.85
C LEU A 79 -3.64 10.21 22.64
N PRO A 80 -3.64 9.46 21.52
CA PRO A 80 -3.03 9.91 20.28
C PRO A 80 -3.73 11.14 19.70
N HIS A 81 -2.94 12.04 19.12
CA HIS A 81 -3.45 13.18 18.38
C HIS A 81 -3.59 12.81 16.90
N PHE A 82 -4.70 13.22 16.30
CA PHE A 82 -4.96 13.10 14.86
C PHE A 82 -5.15 14.51 14.30
N ASP A 83 -4.30 14.91 13.35
CA ASP A 83 -4.42 16.23 12.70
C ASP A 83 -5.47 16.21 11.57
N THR A 84 -5.95 15.02 11.19
CA THR A 84 -6.95 14.82 10.13
C THR A 84 -7.94 13.70 10.47
N THR A 85 -9.05 13.65 9.74
CA THR A 85 -9.91 12.46 9.66
C THR A 85 -9.41 11.54 8.53
N PHE A 86 -9.86 10.27 8.52
CA PHE A 86 -9.54 9.37 7.40
C PHE A 86 -10.15 9.87 6.08
N GLU A 87 -11.33 10.47 6.12
CA GLU A 87 -12.01 11.04 4.95
C GLU A 87 -11.28 12.27 4.37
N ASP A 88 -10.70 13.11 5.23
CA ASP A 88 -10.02 14.33 4.83
C ASP A 88 -8.52 14.11 4.56
N ALA A 89 -7.97 12.98 5.03
CA ALA A 89 -6.59 12.62 4.82
C ALA A 89 -6.27 12.55 3.32
N ARG A 90 -5.18 13.22 2.95
CA ARG A 90 -4.64 13.24 1.60
C ARG A 90 -3.50 12.22 1.52
N PRO A 91 -3.32 11.49 0.41
CA PRO A 91 -2.14 10.65 0.22
C PRO A 91 -0.85 11.46 0.39
N SER A 92 0.12 10.92 1.14
CA SER A 92 1.42 11.57 1.32
C SER A 92 2.24 11.58 0.03
N LEU A 93 3.38 12.29 0.03
CA LEU A 93 4.32 12.26 -1.09
C LEU A 93 4.74 10.82 -1.41
N THR A 94 5.01 10.01 -0.38
CA THR A 94 5.34 8.58 -0.53
C THR A 94 4.23 7.80 -1.24
N HIS A 95 2.96 8.01 -0.89
CA HIS A 95 1.84 7.33 -1.58
C HIS A 95 1.81 7.66 -3.07
N MET A 96 2.00 8.94 -3.41
CA MET A 96 2.00 9.39 -4.80
C MET A 96 3.26 8.93 -5.55
N ALA A 97 4.42 8.91 -4.89
CA ALA A 97 5.65 8.38 -5.47
C ALA A 97 5.51 6.88 -5.80
N LEU A 98 4.87 6.09 -4.94
CA LEU A 98 4.57 4.68 -5.21
C LEU A 98 3.66 4.50 -6.43
N LEU A 99 2.67 5.38 -6.61
CA LEU A 99 1.85 5.40 -7.83
C LEU A 99 2.70 5.74 -9.07
N GLY A 100 3.60 6.73 -8.97
CA GLY A 100 4.55 7.08 -10.04
C GLY A 100 5.46 5.91 -10.42
N LEU A 101 6.06 5.24 -9.43
CA LEU A 101 6.90 4.05 -9.64
C LEU A 101 6.13 2.89 -10.24
N GLN A 102 4.88 2.68 -9.83
CA GLN A 102 4.00 1.66 -10.43
C GLN A 102 3.71 1.97 -11.90
N ARG A 103 3.34 3.21 -12.23
CA ARG A 103 3.10 3.65 -13.61
C ARG A 103 4.33 3.55 -14.50
N ALA A 104 5.51 3.79 -13.94
CA ALA A 104 6.80 3.59 -14.60
C ALA A 104 7.23 2.12 -14.68
N GLY A 105 6.47 1.20 -14.10
CA GLY A 105 6.71 -0.24 -14.17
C GLY A 105 7.72 -0.78 -13.15
N TYR A 106 8.21 0.02 -12.20
CA TYR A 106 9.15 -0.42 -11.18
C TYR A 106 8.47 -1.23 -10.07
N VAL A 107 7.34 -0.79 -9.54
CA VAL A 107 6.59 -1.51 -8.49
C VAL A 107 5.71 -2.58 -9.15
N LYS A 108 5.96 -3.86 -8.83
CA LYS A 108 5.14 -4.98 -9.33
C LYS A 108 4.02 -5.39 -8.39
N TYR A 109 4.20 -5.15 -7.10
CA TYR A 109 3.19 -5.44 -6.10
C TYR A 109 3.39 -4.59 -4.85
N LEU A 110 2.30 -4.21 -4.19
CA LEU A 110 2.30 -3.43 -2.96
C LEU A 110 1.55 -4.20 -1.86
N ILE A 111 2.19 -4.36 -0.72
CA ILE A 111 1.66 -5.07 0.44
C ILE A 111 1.57 -4.06 1.58
N SER A 112 0.35 -3.77 2.05
CA SER A 112 0.15 -2.77 3.09
C SER A 112 -0.40 -3.38 4.37
N GLN A 113 0.08 -2.86 5.49
CA GLN A 113 -0.49 -3.06 6.83
C GLN A 113 -1.43 -1.92 7.21
N ASN A 114 -1.56 -0.89 6.38
CA ASN A 114 -2.35 0.30 6.71
C ASN A 114 -3.83 0.03 6.46
N VAL A 115 -4.64 0.56 7.37
CA VAL A 115 -6.11 0.55 7.26
C VAL A 115 -6.67 1.89 6.80
N ASP A 116 -5.83 2.91 6.64
CA ASP A 116 -6.22 4.29 6.30
C ASP A 116 -6.86 4.45 4.91
N GLY A 117 -6.69 3.46 4.03
CA GLY A 117 -7.23 3.45 2.67
C GLY A 117 -6.56 4.42 1.69
N LEU A 118 -5.45 5.05 2.07
CA LEU A 118 -4.78 6.07 1.26
C LEU A 118 -4.16 5.51 -0.03
N HIS A 119 -3.71 4.25 -0.04
CA HIS A 119 -3.27 3.59 -1.29
C HIS A 119 -4.41 3.45 -2.30
N VAL A 120 -5.58 2.99 -1.86
CA VAL A 120 -6.74 2.89 -2.75
C VAL A 120 -7.16 4.28 -3.21
N ARG A 121 -7.27 5.25 -2.29
CA ARG A 121 -7.73 6.62 -2.58
C ARG A 121 -6.74 7.46 -3.40
N SER A 122 -5.46 7.08 -3.45
CA SER A 122 -4.45 7.71 -4.33
C SER A 122 -4.63 7.31 -5.80
N GLY A 123 -5.41 6.26 -6.08
CA GLY A 123 -5.53 5.65 -7.40
C GLY A 123 -4.55 4.50 -7.63
N PHE A 124 -3.90 3.97 -6.59
CA PHE A 124 -3.06 2.78 -6.73
C PHE A 124 -3.93 1.56 -7.13
N PRO A 125 -3.53 0.76 -8.14
CA PRO A 125 -4.38 -0.32 -8.64
C PRO A 125 -4.58 -1.45 -7.62
N ARG A 126 -5.85 -1.84 -7.41
CA ARG A 126 -6.26 -2.82 -6.39
C ARG A 126 -5.92 -4.26 -6.73
N ASP A 127 -5.69 -4.61 -7.99
CA ASP A 127 -5.32 -5.96 -8.41
C ASP A 127 -3.89 -6.36 -8.00
N ILE A 128 -3.02 -5.36 -7.82
CA ILE A 128 -1.61 -5.48 -7.38
C ILE A 128 -1.37 -4.90 -5.97
N LEU A 129 -2.43 -4.79 -5.17
CA LEU A 129 -2.39 -4.34 -3.77
C LEU A 129 -2.96 -5.44 -2.86
N SER A 130 -2.24 -5.76 -1.79
CA SER A 130 -2.78 -6.56 -0.66
C SER A 130 -2.94 -5.68 0.58
N GLU A 131 -4.18 -5.58 1.06
CA GLU A 131 -4.54 -4.82 2.27
C GLU A 131 -4.67 -5.78 3.46
N LEU A 132 -3.53 -6.16 4.06
CA LEU A 132 -3.45 -7.31 4.97
C LEU A 132 -4.26 -7.12 6.27
N HIS A 133 -4.46 -5.88 6.72
CA HIS A 133 -5.19 -5.58 7.96
C HIS A 133 -6.57 -4.96 7.69
N GLY A 134 -7.01 -4.96 6.43
CA GLY A 134 -8.26 -4.37 5.98
C GLY A 134 -8.11 -2.90 5.58
N ASN A 135 -9.25 -2.27 5.30
CA ASN A 135 -9.33 -0.87 4.91
C ASN A 135 -10.61 -0.23 5.48
N MET A 136 -10.47 0.94 6.11
CA MET A 136 -11.56 1.66 6.80
C MET A 136 -12.71 2.03 5.87
N PHE A 137 -12.50 2.06 4.56
CA PHE A 137 -13.46 2.38 3.51
C PHE A 137 -14.04 1.14 2.81
N VAL A 138 -13.59 -0.07 3.15
CA VAL A 138 -13.96 -1.30 2.46
C VAL A 138 -14.80 -2.21 3.34
N GLU A 139 -15.96 -2.59 2.82
CA GLU A 139 -16.78 -3.67 3.36
C GLU A 139 -16.87 -4.84 2.38
N GLN A 140 -17.06 -6.05 2.91
CA GLN A 140 -17.08 -7.29 2.13
C GLN A 140 -18.37 -8.07 2.39
N CYS A 141 -18.94 -8.67 1.35
CA CYS A 141 -20.04 -9.61 1.51
C CYS A 141 -19.56 -10.96 2.04
N GLU A 142 -20.09 -11.38 3.19
CA GLU A 142 -19.78 -12.68 3.82
C GLU A 142 -20.16 -13.89 2.94
N LYS A 143 -21.09 -13.73 1.99
CA LYS A 143 -21.60 -14.84 1.14
C LYS A 143 -20.87 -15.00 -0.18
N CYS A 144 -20.49 -13.90 -0.82
CA CYS A 144 -19.95 -13.93 -2.18
C CYS A 144 -18.56 -13.29 -2.30
N GLY A 145 -18.02 -12.74 -1.21
CA GLY A 145 -16.70 -12.13 -1.18
C GLY A 145 -16.57 -10.80 -1.92
N ARG A 146 -17.64 -10.29 -2.57
CA ARG A 146 -17.63 -8.98 -3.22
C ARG A 146 -17.29 -7.89 -2.21
N GLN A 147 -16.28 -7.09 -2.53
CA GLN A 147 -15.90 -5.91 -1.78
C GLN A 147 -16.54 -4.66 -2.39
N TYR A 148 -16.84 -3.70 -1.53
CA TYR A 148 -17.36 -2.38 -1.88
C TYR A 148 -16.45 -1.33 -1.25
N VAL A 149 -15.84 -0.49 -2.08
CA VAL A 149 -15.11 0.70 -1.62
C VAL A 149 -16.13 1.83 -1.46
N ARG A 150 -16.12 2.50 -0.30
CA ARG A 150 -17.04 3.60 0.04
C ARG A 150 -16.29 4.92 0.10
N GLU A 151 -17.03 6.02 -0.02
CA GLU A 151 -16.47 7.38 0.11
C GLU A 151 -16.20 7.76 1.58
N LYS A 152 -16.97 7.17 2.51
CA LYS A 152 -16.87 7.40 3.96
C LYS A 152 -16.42 6.13 4.66
N VAL A 153 -15.84 6.28 5.85
CA VAL A 153 -15.47 5.11 6.65
C VAL A 153 -16.68 4.26 7.01
N ILE A 154 -16.50 2.95 7.04
CA ILE A 154 -17.55 1.97 7.34
C ILE A 154 -18.02 2.09 8.80
N GLY A 155 -17.14 2.51 9.71
CA GLY A 155 -17.46 2.84 11.10
C GLY A 155 -17.60 1.64 12.05
N VAL A 156 -17.25 0.42 11.61
CA VAL A 156 -17.21 -0.77 12.48
C VAL A 156 -15.92 -1.57 12.24
N MET A 157 -15.39 -2.22 13.29
CA MET A 157 -14.12 -2.97 13.30
C MET A 157 -14.35 -4.43 13.73
N GLY A 158 -13.35 -5.30 13.50
CA GLY A 158 -13.36 -6.70 13.93
C GLY A 158 -14.35 -7.54 13.13
N LEU A 159 -14.36 -7.37 11.81
CA LEU A 159 -15.18 -8.12 10.85
C LEU A 159 -16.70 -8.11 11.16
N LYS A 160 -17.19 -7.03 11.81
CA LYS A 160 -18.58 -6.91 12.25
C LYS A 160 -19.52 -6.48 11.11
N PRO A 161 -20.81 -6.87 11.15
CA PRO A 161 -21.81 -6.43 10.17
C PRO A 161 -21.98 -4.91 10.13
N THR A 162 -22.08 -4.34 8.93
CA THR A 162 -22.19 -2.89 8.68
C THR A 162 -23.64 -2.40 8.62
N GLY A 163 -24.61 -3.32 8.70
CA GLY A 163 -26.04 -3.06 8.50
C GLY A 163 -26.48 -3.02 7.03
N ARG A 164 -25.55 -3.14 6.07
CA ARG A 164 -25.84 -3.19 4.63
C ARG A 164 -25.85 -4.62 4.08
N TYR A 165 -26.42 -4.78 2.90
CA TYR A 165 -26.54 -6.07 2.21
C TYR A 165 -25.99 -5.99 0.79
N CYS A 166 -25.43 -7.10 0.34
CA CYS A 166 -24.88 -7.25 -1.00
C CYS A 166 -25.98 -7.20 -2.07
N ASP A 167 -25.76 -6.36 -3.07
CA ASP A 167 -26.64 -6.11 -4.22
C ASP A 167 -26.26 -6.91 -5.48
N VAL A 168 -25.15 -7.65 -5.45
CA VAL A 168 -24.67 -8.41 -6.62
C VAL A 168 -25.76 -9.37 -7.11
N VAL A 169 -26.14 -9.21 -8.37
CA VAL A 169 -27.01 -10.12 -9.12
C VAL A 169 -26.12 -11.09 -9.88
N ARG A 170 -26.25 -12.40 -9.61
CA ARG A 170 -25.46 -13.42 -10.33
C ARG A 170 -26.00 -13.59 -11.75
N SER A 171 -25.15 -13.98 -12.69
CA SER A 171 -25.45 -14.09 -14.13
C SER A 171 -26.62 -15.02 -14.51
N ARG A 172 -27.07 -15.92 -13.62
CA ARG A 172 -28.29 -16.75 -13.81
C ARG A 172 -29.45 -16.37 -12.88
N GLY A 173 -29.31 -15.30 -12.09
CA GLY A 173 -30.17 -15.02 -10.95
C GLY A 173 -31.17 -13.89 -11.21
N LEU A 174 -32.45 -14.18 -11.02
CA LEU A 174 -33.51 -13.16 -10.88
C LEU A 174 -33.43 -12.39 -9.53
N ARG A 175 -32.52 -12.78 -8.62
CA ARG A 175 -32.41 -12.26 -7.24
C ARG A 175 -30.98 -11.88 -6.88
N ALA A 176 -30.84 -10.77 -6.14
CA ALA A 176 -29.57 -10.32 -5.57
C ALA A 176 -29.06 -11.26 -4.46
N CYS A 177 -27.75 -11.24 -4.21
CA CYS A 177 -27.05 -12.05 -3.22
C CYS A 177 -27.60 -11.88 -1.79
N ARG A 178 -27.85 -10.63 -1.37
CA ARG A 178 -28.36 -10.25 -0.03
C ARG A 178 -27.58 -10.86 1.14
N GLY A 179 -26.29 -11.16 0.98
CA GLY A 179 -25.41 -11.46 2.10
C GLY A 179 -25.12 -10.20 2.92
N LYS A 180 -24.91 -10.33 4.23
CA LYS A 180 -24.53 -9.17 5.06
C LYS A 180 -23.18 -8.67 4.60
N LEU A 181 -23.03 -7.35 4.60
CA LEU A 181 -21.73 -6.71 4.44
C LEU A 181 -21.10 -6.59 5.83
N ILE A 182 -19.83 -6.95 5.91
CA ILE A 182 -18.99 -6.87 7.12
C ILE A 182 -17.83 -5.89 6.87
N SER A 183 -17.29 -5.27 7.90
CA SER A 183 -16.02 -4.54 7.75
C SER A 183 -14.88 -5.50 7.41
N THR A 184 -13.83 -4.95 6.81
CA THR A 184 -12.60 -5.71 6.51
C THR A 184 -11.51 -5.54 7.56
N ILE A 185 -11.75 -4.67 8.54
CA ILE A 185 -10.82 -4.35 9.62
C ILE A 185 -10.71 -5.53 10.58
N LEU A 186 -9.48 -5.99 10.81
CA LEU A 186 -9.17 -7.10 11.71
C LEU A 186 -9.12 -6.63 13.17
N ASP A 187 -9.61 -7.47 14.07
CA ASP A 187 -9.24 -7.45 15.49
C ASP A 187 -8.00 -8.34 15.74
N TRP A 188 -7.47 -8.35 16.96
CA TRP A 188 -6.20 -9.00 17.28
C TRP A 188 -6.17 -10.52 17.02
N GLU A 189 -7.30 -11.20 17.22
CA GLU A 189 -7.41 -12.65 17.05
C GLU A 189 -7.94 -13.06 15.66
N ASP A 190 -8.30 -12.07 14.83
CA ASP A 190 -8.79 -12.35 13.49
C ASP A 190 -7.67 -12.86 12.58
N SER A 191 -8.01 -13.82 11.73
CA SER A 191 -7.10 -14.30 10.70
C SER A 191 -6.98 -13.27 9.57
N LEU A 192 -5.77 -13.13 9.00
CA LEU A 192 -5.56 -12.30 7.82
C LEU A 192 -6.41 -12.79 6.63
N PRO A 193 -6.84 -11.88 5.74
CA PRO A 193 -7.59 -12.23 4.54
C PRO A 193 -6.79 -13.17 3.64
N VAL A 194 -7.26 -14.42 3.51
CA VAL A 194 -6.53 -15.51 2.81
C VAL A 194 -6.13 -15.11 1.40
N ARG A 195 -7.00 -14.43 0.64
CA ARG A 195 -6.71 -14.00 -0.73
C ARG A 195 -5.51 -13.06 -0.78
N ASP A 196 -5.54 -12.02 0.05
CA ASP A 196 -4.54 -10.96 0.06
C ASP A 196 -3.22 -11.46 0.66
N LEU A 197 -3.27 -12.32 1.67
CA LEU A 197 -2.09 -12.98 2.22
C LEU A 197 -1.42 -13.92 1.20
N ASN A 198 -2.18 -14.74 0.48
CA ASN A 198 -1.63 -15.64 -0.54
C ASN A 198 -0.94 -14.87 -1.66
N LYS A 199 -1.58 -13.81 -2.19
CA LYS A 199 -0.96 -12.96 -3.20
C LYS A 199 0.29 -12.23 -2.67
N ALA A 200 0.25 -11.77 -1.42
CA ALA A 200 1.38 -11.10 -0.78
C ALA A 200 2.56 -12.06 -0.59
N ASP A 201 2.31 -13.30 -0.15
CA ASP A 201 3.32 -14.34 -0.03
C ASP A 201 3.93 -14.70 -1.41
N GLU A 202 3.10 -14.93 -2.42
CA GLU A 202 3.55 -15.22 -3.80
C GLU A 202 4.42 -14.09 -4.35
N ALA A 203 3.95 -12.85 -4.25
CA ALA A 203 4.70 -11.68 -4.71
C ALA A 203 6.04 -11.55 -3.97
N SER A 204 6.04 -11.72 -2.65
CA SER A 204 7.26 -11.61 -1.83
C SER A 204 8.29 -12.69 -2.19
N ARG A 205 7.84 -13.90 -2.51
CA ARG A 205 8.73 -14.99 -2.97
C ARG A 205 9.28 -14.75 -4.37
N ARG A 206 8.49 -14.15 -5.26
CA ARG A 206 8.91 -13.85 -6.63
C ARG A 206 9.89 -12.67 -6.69
N ALA A 207 9.84 -11.78 -5.70
CA ALA A 207 10.63 -10.57 -5.71
C ALA A 207 12.14 -10.83 -5.68
N ASP A 208 12.88 -9.99 -6.40
CA ASP A 208 14.33 -9.85 -6.30
C ASP A 208 14.72 -8.61 -5.45
N LEU A 209 13.75 -7.72 -5.18
CA LEU A 209 13.89 -6.57 -4.29
C LEU A 209 12.61 -6.37 -3.45
N ALA A 210 12.77 -6.33 -2.13
CA ALA A 210 11.73 -5.92 -1.20
C ALA A 210 12.09 -4.55 -0.60
N LEU A 211 11.21 -3.56 -0.79
CA LEU A 211 11.36 -2.22 -0.21
C LEU A 211 10.33 -2.04 0.91
N THR A 212 10.78 -1.94 2.16
CA THR A 212 9.89 -1.71 3.30
C THR A 212 9.91 -0.25 3.72
N LEU A 213 8.73 0.38 3.84
CA LEU A 213 8.57 1.80 4.14
C LEU A 213 7.69 1.98 5.38
N GLY A 214 8.23 2.63 6.42
CA GLY A 214 7.44 3.09 7.57
C GLY A 214 6.76 1.96 8.35
N THR A 215 7.42 0.82 8.51
CA THR A 215 6.93 -0.31 9.31
C THR A 215 8.01 -0.85 10.21
N SER A 216 7.68 -1.12 11.48
CA SER A 216 8.61 -1.76 12.42
C SER A 216 8.75 -3.28 12.22
N LEU A 217 7.97 -3.86 11.29
CA LEU A 217 7.98 -5.28 10.92
C LEU A 217 7.68 -6.25 12.09
N GLN A 218 7.00 -5.77 13.14
CA GLN A 218 6.78 -6.58 14.35
C GLN A 218 5.62 -7.57 14.21
N ILE A 219 4.58 -7.22 13.46
CA ILE A 219 3.33 -8.00 13.33
C ILE A 219 3.50 -9.16 12.36
N LYS A 220 3.23 -10.38 12.80
CA LYS A 220 3.26 -11.57 11.96
C LYS A 220 1.87 -11.90 11.38
N PRO A 221 1.78 -12.48 10.18
CA PRO A 221 2.88 -12.80 9.26
C PRO A 221 3.39 -11.61 8.44
N SER A 222 2.66 -10.49 8.41
CA SER A 222 2.91 -9.31 7.54
C SER A 222 4.35 -8.81 7.53
N GLY A 223 4.95 -8.64 8.71
CA GLY A 223 6.32 -8.14 8.89
C GLY A 223 7.40 -9.17 8.53
N ASP A 224 7.07 -10.46 8.45
CA ASP A 224 8.01 -11.51 8.04
C ASP A 224 8.03 -11.68 6.50
N LEU A 225 7.07 -11.11 5.76
CA LEU A 225 6.97 -11.26 4.30
C LEU A 225 8.22 -10.75 3.53
N PRO A 226 8.84 -9.61 3.86
CA PRO A 226 10.08 -9.17 3.19
C PRO A 226 11.22 -10.20 3.28
N LEU A 227 11.22 -11.06 4.32
CA LEU A 227 12.24 -12.10 4.46
C LEU A 227 12.09 -13.23 3.43
N LEU A 228 10.90 -13.40 2.84
CA LEU A 228 10.69 -14.38 1.77
C LEU A 228 11.51 -14.00 0.53
N THR A 229 11.58 -12.71 0.21
CA THR A 229 12.45 -12.17 -0.84
C THR A 229 13.92 -12.51 -0.57
N LYS A 230 14.39 -12.27 0.66
CA LYS A 230 15.77 -12.58 1.05
C LYS A 230 16.10 -14.07 0.93
N ARG A 231 15.17 -14.94 1.36
CA ARG A 231 15.34 -16.41 1.29
C ARG A 231 15.50 -16.92 -0.13
N ASN A 232 14.93 -16.22 -1.12
CA ASN A 232 15.04 -16.55 -2.53
C ASN A 232 16.20 -15.82 -3.24
N GLY A 233 17.13 -15.23 -2.49
CA GLY A 233 18.32 -14.56 -3.02
C GLY A 233 18.13 -13.07 -3.34
N GLY A 234 16.94 -12.53 -3.16
CA GLY A 234 16.65 -11.10 -3.33
C GLY A 234 17.25 -10.23 -2.23
N LYS A 235 17.20 -8.92 -2.45
CA LYS A 235 17.65 -7.90 -1.49
C LYS A 235 16.46 -7.31 -0.73
N VAL A 236 16.69 -6.92 0.51
CA VAL A 236 15.70 -6.23 1.36
C VAL A 236 16.24 -4.86 1.70
N VAL A 237 15.47 -3.81 1.43
CA VAL A 237 15.78 -2.43 1.81
C VAL A 237 14.75 -1.99 2.83
N ILE A 238 15.22 -1.40 3.93
CA ILE A 238 14.38 -0.90 5.00
C ILE A 238 14.54 0.61 5.12
N VAL A 239 13.43 1.33 5.02
CA VAL A 239 13.36 2.78 5.27
C VAL A 239 12.43 2.99 6.47
N ASN A 240 13.02 3.33 7.61
CA ASN A 240 12.28 3.55 8.85
C ASN A 240 13.12 4.40 9.82
N LEU A 241 12.47 5.29 10.59
CA LEU A 241 13.16 6.09 11.60
C LEU A 241 13.60 5.25 12.80
N GLN A 242 12.74 4.33 13.26
CA GLN A 242 13.05 3.44 14.38
C GLN A 242 13.72 2.15 13.89
N PRO A 243 14.49 1.45 14.76
CA PRO A 243 14.92 0.09 14.48
C PRO A 243 13.72 -0.82 14.16
N THR A 244 13.91 -1.73 13.21
CA THR A 244 12.90 -2.73 12.87
C THR A 244 13.29 -4.11 13.39
N LYS A 245 12.31 -5.02 13.43
CA LYS A 245 12.56 -6.41 13.82
C LYS A 245 13.61 -7.11 12.95
N HIS A 246 13.80 -6.66 11.70
CA HIS A 246 14.54 -7.37 10.68
C HIS A 246 15.74 -6.61 10.11
N ASP A 247 16.22 -5.56 10.80
CA ASP A 247 17.37 -4.75 10.34
C ASP A 247 18.60 -5.59 9.98
N LYS A 248 18.86 -6.66 10.75
CA LYS A 248 19.99 -7.58 10.51
C LYS A 248 19.91 -8.36 9.19
N HIS A 249 18.75 -8.38 8.55
CA HIS A 249 18.53 -9.05 7.27
C HIS A 249 18.52 -8.09 6.08
N ALA A 250 18.49 -6.78 6.34
CA ALA A 250 18.50 -5.76 5.31
C ALA A 250 19.85 -5.72 4.57
N HIS A 251 19.77 -5.49 3.27
CA HIS A 251 20.93 -5.11 2.47
C HIS A 251 21.34 -3.66 2.76
N ILE A 252 20.37 -2.77 2.92
CA ILE A 252 20.55 -1.39 3.39
C ILE A 252 19.40 -0.99 4.32
N CYS A 253 19.73 -0.29 5.41
CA CYS A 253 18.76 0.42 6.26
C CYS A 253 18.98 1.93 6.09
N ILE A 254 17.91 2.66 5.79
CA ILE A 254 17.90 4.12 5.64
C ILE A 254 17.05 4.69 6.77
N HIS A 255 17.68 5.46 7.66
CA HIS A 255 17.02 6.11 8.79
C HIS A 255 16.79 7.58 8.45
N SER A 256 15.68 7.85 7.76
CA SER A 256 15.23 9.20 7.40
C SER A 256 13.72 9.18 7.19
N TYR A 257 13.12 10.36 7.06
CA TYR A 257 11.72 10.49 6.69
C TYR A 257 11.47 9.86 5.31
N VAL A 258 10.45 9.00 5.23
CA VAL A 258 10.13 8.29 3.98
C VAL A 258 9.82 9.26 2.83
N ASP A 259 9.16 10.40 3.10
CA ASP A 259 8.89 11.39 2.06
C ASP A 259 10.17 12.04 1.51
N GLU A 260 11.20 12.23 2.34
CA GLU A 260 12.50 12.74 1.90
C GLU A 260 13.23 11.72 1.01
N VAL A 261 13.27 10.46 1.47
CA VAL A 261 13.86 9.35 0.73
C VAL A 261 13.17 9.15 -0.62
N MET A 262 11.84 9.13 -0.64
CA MET A 262 11.07 8.92 -1.86
C MET A 262 11.20 10.11 -2.82
N LYS A 263 11.28 11.35 -2.32
CA LYS A 263 11.54 12.51 -3.18
C LYS A 263 12.89 12.40 -3.89
N GLN A 264 13.97 12.18 -3.14
CA GLN A 264 15.31 12.02 -3.71
C GLN A 264 15.38 10.84 -4.68
N LEU A 265 14.70 9.73 -4.35
CA LEU A 265 14.63 8.55 -5.20
C LEU A 265 13.95 8.87 -6.54
N MET A 266 12.80 9.53 -6.53
CA MET A 266 12.07 9.90 -7.75
C MET A 266 12.91 10.84 -8.63
N GLU A 267 13.63 11.78 -8.03
CA GLU A 267 14.58 12.66 -8.75
C GLU A 267 15.70 11.86 -9.43
N LEU A 268 16.34 10.90 -8.73
CA LEU A 268 17.41 10.05 -9.30
C LEU A 268 16.94 9.08 -10.38
N LEU A 269 15.66 8.70 -10.34
CA LEU A 269 15.02 7.88 -11.36
C LEU A 269 14.49 8.71 -12.54
N GLY A 270 14.51 10.05 -12.44
CA GLY A 270 13.96 10.94 -13.45
C GLY A 270 12.45 10.80 -13.61
N LEU A 271 11.74 10.53 -12.52
CA LEU A 271 10.29 10.31 -12.50
C LEU A 271 9.56 11.45 -11.79
N ASP A 272 8.47 11.89 -12.38
CA ASP A 272 7.56 12.82 -11.73
C ASP A 272 6.70 12.11 -10.68
N ILE A 273 6.42 12.82 -9.59
CA ILE A 273 5.43 12.40 -8.58
C ILE A 273 4.05 12.89 -9.04
N PRO A 274 3.09 12.00 -9.36
CA PRO A 274 1.77 12.41 -9.83
C PRO A 274 1.05 13.29 -8.82
N LYS A 275 0.34 14.31 -9.32
CA LYS A 275 -0.53 15.15 -8.49
C LYS A 275 -1.81 14.40 -8.14
N TRP A 276 -2.24 14.51 -6.88
CA TRP A 276 -3.50 13.95 -6.43
C TRP A 276 -4.64 14.96 -6.66
N GLU A 277 -5.62 14.58 -7.48
CA GLU A 277 -6.79 15.41 -7.81
C GLU A 277 -8.04 15.05 -6.99
N GLY A 278 -7.97 14.02 -6.15
CA GLY A 278 -9.07 13.59 -5.28
C GLY A 278 -9.16 12.06 -5.15
N PRO A 279 -10.03 11.55 -4.27
CA PRO A 279 -10.20 10.12 -4.05
C PRO A 279 -10.55 9.40 -5.36
N THR A 280 -9.67 8.51 -5.81
CA THR A 280 -9.82 7.80 -7.08
C THR A 280 -9.64 6.31 -6.84
N VAL A 281 -10.59 5.47 -7.25
CA VAL A 281 -10.47 4.01 -7.13
C VAL A 281 -10.06 3.41 -8.47
N CYS A 282 -8.93 2.71 -8.50
CA CYS A 282 -8.44 1.99 -9.68
C CYS A 282 -8.51 0.48 -9.43
N GLU A 283 -9.40 -0.24 -10.11
CA GLU A 283 -9.57 -1.68 -9.87
C GLU A 283 -8.47 -2.53 -10.52
N SER A 284 -7.85 -2.07 -11.63
CA SER A 284 -6.82 -2.84 -12.34
C SER A 284 -5.65 -2.01 -12.83
N SER A 285 -4.46 -2.62 -12.76
CA SER A 285 -3.18 -2.10 -13.24
C SER A 285 -3.03 -2.14 -14.76
N THR A 286 -3.82 -2.97 -15.45
CA THR A 286 -3.84 -3.00 -16.92
C THR A 286 -4.79 -1.92 -17.46
N PRO A 287 -4.38 -1.13 -18.47
CA PRO A 287 -5.28 -0.21 -19.13
C PRO A 287 -6.49 -0.96 -19.69
N THR A 288 -7.69 -0.52 -19.35
CA THR A 288 -8.91 -0.99 -20.02
C THR A 288 -8.84 -0.58 -21.49
N SER A 289 -8.95 -1.52 -22.42
CA SER A 289 -8.90 -1.29 -23.86
C SER A 289 -10.06 -0.44 -24.43
N GLU A 290 -10.92 0.09 -23.57
CA GLU A 290 -12.05 0.94 -23.94
C GLU A 290 -11.58 2.40 -24.05
N HIS A 291 -10.87 2.74 -25.13
CA HIS A 291 -10.83 4.09 -25.75
C HIS A 291 -10.00 4.14 -27.06
N SER A 292 -9.77 3.02 -27.77
CA SER A 292 -9.07 3.06 -29.07
C SER A 292 -9.97 3.26 -30.29
N ASN A 293 -11.26 3.55 -30.13
CA ASN A 293 -12.18 3.74 -31.26
C ASN A 293 -12.80 5.14 -31.23
N ASP A 294 -12.02 6.14 -31.67
CA ASP A 294 -12.53 7.30 -32.44
C ASP A 294 -11.35 8.14 -32.94
N VAL A 295 -10.54 7.55 -33.81
CA VAL A 295 -9.80 8.32 -34.82
C VAL A 295 -10.23 7.76 -36.16
N LYS A 296 -11.16 8.47 -36.82
CA LYS A 296 -11.43 8.24 -38.24
C LYS A 296 -10.12 8.40 -39.01
N PRO A 297 -9.72 7.44 -39.86
CA PRO A 297 -8.66 7.70 -40.81
C PRO A 297 -9.13 8.82 -41.74
N GLY A 298 -8.39 9.92 -41.76
CA GLY A 298 -8.55 10.97 -42.76
C GLY A 298 -8.35 10.36 -44.14
N HIS A 299 -9.29 10.65 -45.04
CA HIS A 299 -9.14 10.42 -46.46
C HIS A 299 -8.03 11.31 -47.03
N ASP A 300 -7.53 10.90 -48.20
CA ASP A 300 -6.58 11.58 -49.10
C ASP A 300 -5.09 11.34 -48.72
N ASP A 301 -4.20 10.81 -49.56
CA ASP A 301 -4.17 10.64 -51.01
C ASP A 301 -3.36 9.40 -51.40
N ALA A 302 -3.75 8.81 -52.53
CA ALA A 302 -3.01 7.77 -53.22
C ALA A 302 -1.68 8.33 -53.77
N ILE A 303 -0.54 7.77 -53.35
CA ILE A 303 0.68 7.76 -54.18
C ILE A 303 1.23 6.34 -54.23
N LEU A 304 1.31 5.90 -55.47
CA LEU A 304 1.74 4.62 -56.03
C LEU A 304 3.27 4.46 -55.95
N PHE A 305 3.71 3.19 -56.04
CA PHE A 305 5.07 2.69 -56.36
C PHE A 305 6.07 2.47 -55.20
N PHE A 306 6.87 1.40 -55.14
CA PHE A 306 7.15 0.28 -56.06
C PHE A 306 7.55 -0.96 -55.22
N ILE A 307 7.07 -2.13 -55.64
CA ILE A 307 7.51 -3.45 -55.18
C ILE A 307 8.90 -3.74 -55.78
N PHE A 308 9.84 -4.22 -54.95
CA PHE A 308 10.95 -5.05 -55.43
C PHE A 308 11.02 -6.33 -54.58
N ILE A 309 10.53 -7.43 -55.15
CA ILE A 309 10.99 -8.78 -54.86
C ILE A 309 11.75 -9.25 -56.09
N VAL A 310 12.90 -9.85 -55.81
CA VAL A 310 13.91 -10.43 -56.68
C VAL A 310 13.32 -11.44 -57.68
N CYS A 311 13.52 -11.19 -58.98
CA CYS A 311 14.00 -12.09 -60.03
C CYS A 311 13.98 -11.36 -61.38
#